data_AF-V4NJ72-F1
#
_entry.id   AF-V4NJ72-F1
#
_cell.length_a   1.000
_cell.length_b   1.000
_cell.length_c   1.000
_cell.angle_alpha   90.00
_cell.angle_beta   90.00
_cell.angle_gamma   90.00
#
_symmetry.space_group_name_H-M   'P 1'
#
loop_
_entity.id
_entity.type
_entity.pdbx_description
1 polymer ?
#
loop_
_entity_poly.entity_id
_entity_poly.type
_entity_poly.pdbx_seq_one_letter_code
_entity_poly.pdbx_strand_id
1 'polypeptide(L)'
;YGNSGNNLLDGSFGGDIMAGGLGNDTYYVNTATDEVVEYIDGGTDKVVSQVSYTLGENLENVELASWGTAAINAWGNDVSNVVTGGRGSNQLFGLGGDDTITGGEGNDTITGGNGADSMAGGTGSDVYYIDATDTITEDAASGTDTVFASHTYTLLTNFERL
;
A
#
# COMPACT_ATOMS: atom_id res chain seq x y z
N TYR A 1 -11.63 -15.92 12.81
CA TYR A 1 -10.52 -16.88 12.95
C TYR A 1 -10.54 -17.84 11.80
N GLY A 2 -9.37 -18.15 11.26
CA GLY A 2 -9.14 -19.11 10.18
C GLY A 2 -8.54 -20.44 10.67
N ASN A 3 -7.87 -21.13 9.78
CA ASN A 3 -7.23 -22.43 9.96
C ASN A 3 -5.89 -22.49 9.18
N SER A 4 -5.46 -23.66 8.73
CA SER A 4 -4.15 -23.83 8.09
C SER A 4 -4.16 -23.70 6.56
N GLY A 5 -5.20 -23.11 6.00
CA GLY A 5 -5.30 -22.88 4.56
C GLY A 5 -5.88 -21.52 4.30
N ASN A 6 -5.76 -21.06 3.07
CA ASN A 6 -6.13 -19.71 2.64
C ASN A 6 -7.60 -19.39 2.97
N ASN A 7 -7.81 -18.40 3.82
CA ASN A 7 -9.09 -18.00 4.37
C ASN A 7 -9.42 -16.57 3.98
N LEU A 8 -10.71 -16.31 3.86
CA LEU A 8 -11.26 -14.97 3.78
C LEU A 8 -11.92 -14.67 5.12
N LEU A 9 -11.42 -13.65 5.80
CA LEU A 9 -11.90 -13.22 7.11
C LEU A 9 -12.52 -11.84 7.00
N ASP A 10 -13.80 -11.73 7.34
CA ASP A 10 -14.54 -10.47 7.40
C ASP A 10 -15.36 -10.44 8.70
N GLY A 11 -14.98 -9.55 9.62
CA GLY A 11 -15.71 -9.30 10.87
C GLY A 11 -17.02 -8.52 10.66
N SER A 12 -17.20 -7.94 9.48
CA SER A 12 -18.26 -6.98 9.16
C SER A 12 -18.15 -5.70 10.00
N PHE A 13 -19.23 -5.29 10.68
CA PHE A 13 -19.25 -4.07 11.49
C PHE A 13 -18.92 -4.38 12.94
N GLY A 14 -18.13 -3.52 13.57
CA GLY A 14 -17.71 -3.69 14.95
C GLY A 14 -16.21 -3.46 15.05
N GLY A 15 -15.64 -3.73 16.22
CA GLY A 15 -14.20 -3.96 16.33
C GLY A 15 -13.98 -5.45 16.45
N ASP A 16 -13.43 -6.05 15.42
CA ASP A 16 -13.25 -7.49 15.33
C ASP A 16 -11.77 -7.90 15.38
N ILE A 17 -11.49 -9.06 15.96
CA ILE A 17 -10.15 -9.66 15.95
C ILE A 17 -10.14 -10.78 14.91
N MET A 18 -9.29 -10.65 13.90
CA MET A 18 -9.15 -11.59 12.80
C MET A 18 -7.74 -12.20 12.80
N ALA A 19 -7.65 -13.50 13.04
CA ALA A 19 -6.42 -14.27 12.89
C ALA A 19 -6.66 -15.40 11.89
N GLY A 20 -5.86 -15.45 10.83
CA GLY A 20 -6.01 -16.36 9.70
C GLY A 20 -5.40 -17.73 9.98
N GLY A 21 -4.14 -17.77 10.44
CA GLY A 21 -3.49 -19.01 10.87
C GLY A 21 -2.29 -19.33 10.00
N LEU A 22 -2.34 -20.44 9.25
CA LEU A 22 -1.35 -20.74 8.21
C LEU A 22 -2.03 -20.64 6.85
N GLY A 23 -1.24 -20.44 5.79
CA GLY A 23 -1.75 -20.22 4.45
C GLY A 23 -1.82 -18.72 4.13
N ASN A 24 -2.17 -18.41 2.88
CA ASN A 24 -2.27 -17.03 2.42
C ASN A 24 -3.71 -16.55 2.59
N ASP A 25 -3.94 -15.79 3.65
CA ASP A 25 -5.22 -15.31 4.10
C ASP A 25 -5.52 -13.89 3.58
N THR A 26 -6.80 -13.55 3.58
CA THR A 26 -7.29 -12.21 3.24
C THR A 26 -8.21 -11.69 4.33
N TYR A 27 -7.86 -10.54 4.88
CA TYR A 27 -8.55 -9.87 5.97
C TYR A 27 -9.30 -8.63 5.45
N TYR A 28 -10.59 -8.52 5.74
CA TYR A 28 -11.39 -7.34 5.44
C TYR A 28 -11.50 -6.46 6.68
N VAL A 29 -10.82 -5.32 6.63
CA VAL A 29 -10.85 -4.29 7.69
C VAL A 29 -11.87 -3.23 7.30
N ASN A 30 -13.00 -3.21 7.99
CA ASN A 30 -14.11 -2.30 7.69
C ASN A 30 -14.10 -1.09 8.64
N THR A 31 -13.47 -1.22 9.81
CA THR A 31 -13.40 -0.17 10.82
C THR A 31 -11.98 -0.01 11.36
N ALA A 32 -11.68 1.19 11.89
CA ALA A 32 -10.40 1.43 12.56
C ALA A 32 -10.26 0.69 13.90
N THR A 33 -11.31 -0.02 14.34
CA THR A 33 -11.29 -0.83 15.56
C THR A 33 -11.07 -2.32 15.29
N ASP A 34 -10.96 -2.73 14.02
CA ASP A 34 -10.60 -4.10 13.67
C ASP A 34 -9.10 -4.32 13.88
N GLU A 35 -8.76 -5.52 14.35
CA GLU A 35 -7.40 -5.95 14.63
C GLU A 35 -7.09 -7.21 13.81
N VAL A 36 -6.01 -7.17 13.03
CA VAL A 36 -5.49 -8.33 12.31
C VAL A 36 -4.32 -8.89 13.11
N VAL A 37 -4.37 -10.19 13.38
CA VAL A 37 -3.33 -10.91 14.10
C VAL A 37 -2.71 -11.90 13.13
N GLU A 38 -1.45 -11.64 12.76
CA GLU A 38 -0.66 -12.51 11.90
C GLU A 38 0.49 -13.15 12.68
N TYR A 39 0.75 -14.43 12.41
CA TYR A 39 1.81 -15.18 13.07
C TYR A 39 3.01 -15.33 12.15
N ILE A 40 4.20 -15.51 12.74
CA ILE A 40 5.37 -15.88 11.95
C ILE A 40 5.12 -17.18 11.19
N ASP A 41 5.61 -17.23 9.94
CA ASP A 41 5.38 -18.33 9.01
C ASP A 41 3.89 -18.59 8.68
N GLY A 42 3.03 -17.58 8.90
CA GLY A 42 1.59 -17.61 8.57
C GLY A 42 1.34 -17.79 7.09
N GLY A 43 2.03 -17.02 6.26
CA GLY A 43 1.90 -17.12 4.81
C GLY A 43 2.38 -15.86 4.14
N THR A 44 1.74 -15.53 3.03
CA THR A 44 1.80 -14.19 2.43
C THR A 44 0.39 -13.64 2.40
N ASP A 45 0.13 -12.70 3.29
CA ASP A 45 -1.22 -12.34 3.69
C ASP A 45 -1.61 -10.97 3.18
N LYS A 46 -2.93 -10.75 3.02
CA LYS A 46 -3.46 -9.51 2.45
C LYS A 46 -4.52 -8.87 3.33
N VAL A 47 -4.37 -7.59 3.59
CA VAL A 47 -5.42 -6.75 4.19
C VAL A 47 -6.12 -5.94 3.10
N VAL A 48 -7.44 -6.05 3.02
CA VAL A 48 -8.31 -5.17 2.23
C VAL A 48 -8.98 -4.20 3.21
N SER A 49 -8.63 -2.91 3.16
CA SER A 49 -9.05 -1.93 4.16
C SER A 49 -9.96 -0.84 3.59
N GLN A 50 -11.07 -0.56 4.30
CA GLN A 50 -11.97 0.57 4.02
C GLN A 50 -11.63 1.83 4.82
N VAL A 51 -10.63 1.74 5.70
CA VAL A 51 -10.10 2.84 6.51
C VAL A 51 -8.60 2.96 6.29
N SER A 52 -7.98 4.02 6.79
CA SER A 52 -6.52 4.09 6.79
C SER A 52 -5.93 2.95 7.61
N TYR A 53 -4.87 2.31 7.12
CA TYR A 53 -4.35 1.07 7.70
C TYR A 53 -2.82 1.03 7.71
N THR A 54 -2.26 0.51 8.79
CA THR A 54 -0.82 0.22 8.92
C THR A 54 -0.66 -1.28 9.02
N LEU A 55 0.17 -1.87 8.17
CA LEU A 55 0.50 -3.29 8.27
C LEU A 55 1.17 -3.57 9.62
N GLY A 56 0.64 -4.55 10.34
CA GLY A 56 1.30 -5.14 11.50
C GLY A 56 2.54 -5.95 11.09
N GLU A 57 3.25 -6.48 12.09
CA GLU A 57 4.35 -7.42 11.84
C GLU A 57 3.85 -8.65 11.07
N ASN A 58 4.67 -9.19 10.18
CA ASN A 58 4.41 -10.38 9.36
C ASN A 58 3.22 -10.26 8.38
N LEU A 59 2.70 -9.06 8.12
CA LEU A 59 1.77 -8.85 7.02
C LEU A 59 2.50 -8.23 5.83
N GLU A 60 2.22 -8.72 4.62
CA GLU A 60 2.97 -8.31 3.42
C GLU A 60 2.17 -7.42 2.49
N ASN A 61 0.84 -7.52 2.47
CA ASN A 61 0.05 -6.84 1.45
C ASN A 61 -1.09 -6.02 2.05
N VAL A 62 -1.26 -4.78 1.58
CA VAL A 62 -2.42 -3.94 1.88
C VAL A 62 -3.03 -3.39 0.59
N GLU A 63 -4.35 -3.49 0.48
CA GLU A 63 -5.15 -2.90 -0.59
C GLU A 63 -6.23 -2.00 0.03
N LEU A 64 -6.23 -0.72 -0.33
CA LEU A 64 -7.25 0.23 0.09
C LEU A 64 -8.49 0.08 -0.78
N ALA A 65 -9.66 0.31 -0.20
CA ALA A 65 -10.93 0.12 -0.88
C ALA A 65 -11.03 0.94 -2.19
N SER A 66 -11.37 0.24 -3.27
CA SER A 66 -11.58 0.83 -4.61
C SER A 66 -13.00 1.36 -4.82
N TRP A 67 -13.80 1.48 -3.76
CA TRP A 67 -15.12 2.10 -3.80
C TRP A 67 -15.15 3.37 -2.97
N GLY A 68 -15.74 4.43 -3.54
CA GLY A 68 -15.69 5.76 -2.96
C GLY A 68 -14.35 6.46 -3.23
N THR A 69 -14.25 7.72 -2.80
CA THR A 69 -13.10 8.60 -3.06
C THR A 69 -12.56 9.17 -1.76
N ALA A 70 -12.72 8.44 -0.65
CA ALA A 70 -12.22 8.88 0.65
C ALA A 70 -10.70 8.88 0.63
N ALA A 71 -10.10 9.92 1.21
CA ALA A 71 -8.65 9.99 1.41
C ALA A 71 -8.25 9.10 2.61
N ILE A 72 -8.17 7.80 2.34
CA ILE A 72 -7.62 6.80 3.26
C ILE A 72 -6.16 6.55 2.92
N ASN A 73 -5.37 6.06 3.86
CA ASN A 73 -3.91 5.96 3.70
C ASN A 73 -3.42 4.57 4.06
N ALA A 74 -2.26 4.18 3.53
CA ALA A 74 -1.62 2.91 3.86
C ALA A 74 -0.18 3.12 4.29
N TRP A 75 0.22 2.36 5.31
CA TRP A 75 1.61 2.21 5.71
C TRP A 75 1.97 0.73 5.70
N GLY A 76 3.10 0.41 5.08
CA GLY A 76 3.75 -0.87 5.19
C GLY A 76 4.40 -1.09 6.56
N ASN A 77 5.45 -1.88 6.60
CA ASN A 77 6.24 -2.23 7.78
C ASN A 77 7.73 -2.36 7.40
N ASP A 78 8.53 -3.03 8.23
CA ASP A 78 9.99 -3.13 8.03
C ASP A 78 10.41 -4.25 7.04
N VAL A 79 9.47 -4.89 6.34
CA VAL A 79 9.74 -5.91 5.31
C VAL A 79 9.10 -5.54 3.97
N SER A 80 9.53 -6.20 2.88
CA SER A 80 8.94 -6.01 1.55
C SER A 80 7.42 -6.15 1.55
N ASN A 81 6.73 -5.11 1.10
CA ASN A 81 5.29 -5.04 1.04
C ASN A 81 4.76 -4.78 -0.37
N VAL A 82 3.52 -5.19 -0.60
CA VAL A 82 2.71 -4.71 -1.73
C VAL A 82 1.64 -3.76 -1.19
N VAL A 83 1.75 -2.48 -1.52
CA VAL A 83 0.83 -1.43 -1.09
C VAL A 83 0.04 -0.94 -2.28
N THR A 84 -1.27 -1.17 -2.28
CA THR A 84 -2.19 -0.73 -3.33
C THR A 84 -3.18 0.29 -2.77
N GLY A 85 -3.17 1.51 -3.31
CA GLY A 85 -4.13 2.56 -2.99
C GLY A 85 -5.49 2.34 -3.67
N GLY A 86 -6.38 3.30 -3.45
CA GLY A 86 -7.79 3.25 -3.86
C GLY A 86 -8.12 4.27 -4.94
N ARG A 87 -9.29 4.90 -4.84
CA ARG A 87 -9.72 5.95 -5.79
C ARG A 87 -9.72 7.38 -5.23
N GLY A 88 -9.30 7.51 -3.98
CA GLY A 88 -9.16 8.82 -3.33
C GLY A 88 -7.70 9.23 -3.31
N SER A 89 -7.41 10.49 -3.03
CA SER A 89 -6.04 10.93 -2.77
C SER A 89 -5.47 10.24 -1.53
N ASN A 90 -4.54 9.33 -1.72
CA ASN A 90 -3.94 8.50 -0.68
C ASN A 90 -2.54 8.98 -0.32
N GLN A 91 -2.14 8.75 0.93
CA GLN A 91 -0.73 8.72 1.32
C GLN A 91 -0.32 7.26 1.48
N LEU A 92 0.71 6.84 0.75
CA LEU A 92 1.18 5.48 0.68
C LEU A 92 2.67 5.44 1.05
N PHE A 93 2.99 4.66 2.09
CA PHE A 93 4.34 4.51 2.60
C PHE A 93 4.73 3.03 2.63
N GLY A 94 5.83 2.65 2.00
CA GLY A 94 6.39 1.29 2.09
C GLY A 94 7.12 1.04 3.41
N LEU A 95 7.88 2.05 3.87
CA LEU A 95 8.72 2.09 5.07
C LEU A 95 10.07 1.38 4.92
N GLY A 96 10.14 0.07 5.06
CA GLY A 96 11.39 -0.67 5.00
C GLY A 96 11.27 -1.95 4.19
N GLY A 97 12.34 -2.33 3.50
CA GLY A 97 12.32 -3.47 2.58
C GLY A 97 12.10 -3.01 1.15
N ASP A 98 12.17 -3.95 0.21
CA ASP A 98 11.97 -3.63 -1.21
C ASP A 98 10.47 -3.70 -1.52
N ASP A 99 9.81 -2.56 -1.63
CA ASP A 99 8.35 -2.43 -1.72
C ASP A 99 7.84 -2.31 -3.17
N THR A 100 6.59 -2.72 -3.39
CA THR A 100 5.84 -2.42 -4.61
C THR A 100 4.62 -1.58 -4.25
N ILE A 101 4.57 -0.34 -4.72
CA ILE A 101 3.52 0.62 -4.37
C ILE A 101 2.77 1.08 -5.62
N THR A 102 1.44 1.01 -5.59
CA THR A 102 0.54 1.53 -6.64
C THR A 102 -0.45 2.52 -6.02
N GLY A 103 -0.51 3.75 -6.53
CA GLY A 103 -1.40 4.83 -6.07
C GLY A 103 -2.87 4.56 -6.37
N GLY A 104 -3.21 4.43 -7.64
CA GLY A 104 -4.58 4.13 -8.08
C GLY A 104 -5.22 5.31 -8.79
N GLU A 105 -6.44 5.71 -8.41
CA GLU A 105 -7.02 6.98 -8.87
C GLU A 105 -6.88 8.04 -7.78
N GLY A 106 -6.71 9.29 -8.18
CA GLY A 106 -6.63 10.42 -7.27
C GLY A 106 -5.21 10.96 -7.19
N ASN A 107 -5.03 12.10 -6.53
CA ASN A 107 -3.71 12.69 -6.38
C ASN A 107 -3.02 12.06 -5.17
N ASP A 108 -2.09 11.16 -5.40
CA ASP A 108 -1.43 10.36 -4.38
C ASP A 108 -0.10 10.94 -3.95
N THR A 109 0.31 10.62 -2.72
CA THR A 109 1.65 10.89 -2.21
C THR A 109 2.29 9.56 -1.85
N ILE A 110 3.39 9.23 -2.55
CA ILE A 110 4.03 7.93 -2.50
C ILE A 110 5.45 8.09 -1.97
N THR A 111 5.80 7.28 -0.98
CA THR A 111 7.16 7.12 -0.44
C THR A 111 7.46 5.64 -0.34
N GLY A 112 8.52 5.20 -1.02
CA GLY A 112 9.05 3.85 -0.87
C GLY A 112 9.56 3.64 0.56
N GLY A 113 10.66 4.29 0.90
CA GLY A 113 11.21 4.24 2.24
C GLY A 113 12.68 3.85 2.18
N ASN A 114 13.10 2.89 3.00
CA ASN A 114 14.40 2.26 2.85
C ASN A 114 14.25 0.97 2.03
N GLY A 115 14.99 0.85 0.96
CA GLY A 115 14.93 -0.35 0.11
C GLY A 115 15.03 0.04 -1.35
N ALA A 116 14.98 -0.95 -2.23
CA ALA A 116 14.82 -0.71 -3.64
C ALA A 116 13.34 -0.81 -4.00
N ASP A 117 12.64 0.31 -3.99
CA ASP A 117 11.18 0.34 -4.15
C ASP A 117 10.75 0.50 -5.61
N SER A 118 9.59 -0.04 -5.95
CA SER A 118 8.95 0.13 -7.26
C SER A 118 7.61 0.84 -7.07
N MET A 119 7.51 2.07 -7.56
CA MET A 119 6.34 2.92 -7.35
C MET A 119 5.65 3.30 -8.68
N ALA A 120 4.32 3.30 -8.67
CA ALA A 120 3.48 3.82 -9.75
C ALA A 120 2.29 4.61 -9.16
N GLY A 121 2.02 5.80 -9.68
CA GLY A 121 1.03 6.75 -9.19
C GLY A 121 -0.35 6.38 -9.65
N GLY A 122 -0.47 5.98 -10.92
CA GLY A 122 -1.75 5.61 -11.51
C GLY A 122 -2.32 6.82 -12.23
N THR A 123 -3.54 7.24 -11.93
CA THR A 123 -4.16 8.43 -12.52
C THR A 123 -4.35 9.51 -11.47
N GLY A 124 -4.04 10.76 -11.80
CA GLY A 124 -4.01 11.85 -10.84
C GLY A 124 -2.75 12.67 -11.02
N SER A 125 -2.62 13.73 -10.23
CA SER A 125 -1.36 14.46 -10.10
C SER A 125 -0.65 13.96 -8.84
N ASP A 126 0.34 13.10 -9.05
CA ASP A 126 0.97 12.33 -7.99
C ASP A 126 2.31 12.95 -7.56
N VAL A 127 2.69 12.65 -6.32
CA VAL A 127 3.93 13.11 -5.71
C VAL A 127 4.74 11.92 -5.22
N TYR A 128 5.95 11.79 -5.75
CA TYR A 128 6.89 10.74 -5.39
C TYR A 128 8.02 11.30 -4.53
N TYR A 129 8.33 10.63 -3.44
CA TYR A 129 9.57 10.85 -2.69
C TYR A 129 10.45 9.63 -2.88
N ILE A 130 11.61 9.83 -3.49
CA ILE A 130 12.48 8.74 -3.92
C ILE A 130 13.91 8.89 -3.40
N ASP A 131 14.56 7.76 -3.17
CA ASP A 131 15.99 7.67 -2.96
C ASP A 131 16.74 7.22 -4.23
N ALA A 132 17.98 6.71 -4.08
CA ALA A 132 18.82 6.32 -5.21
C ALA A 132 18.55 4.89 -5.71
N THR A 133 17.91 4.05 -4.89
CA THR A 133 17.61 2.65 -5.18
C THR A 133 16.22 2.45 -5.78
N ASP A 134 15.35 3.45 -5.62
CA ASP A 134 13.98 3.42 -6.12
C ASP A 134 13.84 3.47 -7.64
N THR A 135 12.74 2.88 -8.09
CA THR A 135 12.25 2.95 -9.47
C THR A 135 10.82 3.45 -9.49
N ILE A 136 10.52 4.35 -10.43
CA ILE A 136 9.18 4.91 -10.60
C ILE A 136 8.71 4.72 -12.04
N THR A 137 7.43 4.43 -12.22
CA THR A 137 6.80 4.26 -13.54
C THR A 137 5.54 5.11 -13.62
N GLU A 138 5.35 5.78 -14.75
CA GLU A 138 4.16 6.57 -15.03
C GLU A 138 3.56 6.28 -16.40
N ASP A 139 2.22 6.21 -16.43
CA ASP A 139 1.45 6.03 -17.64
C ASP A 139 1.29 7.37 -18.40
N ALA A 140 1.12 7.28 -19.72
CA ALA A 140 0.94 8.48 -20.53
C ALA A 140 -0.44 9.10 -20.26
N ALA A 141 -0.47 10.38 -19.86
CA ALA A 141 -1.66 11.20 -19.59
C ALA A 141 -2.40 10.93 -18.27
N SER A 142 -1.66 10.53 -17.24
CA SER A 142 -2.17 10.32 -15.88
C SER A 142 -2.39 11.59 -15.08
N GLY A 143 -1.62 12.66 -15.31
CA GLY A 143 -1.89 13.96 -14.73
C GLY A 143 -0.70 14.90 -14.80
N THR A 144 -0.21 15.35 -13.65
CA THR A 144 0.96 16.24 -13.56
C THR A 144 1.75 15.84 -12.35
N ASP A 145 2.83 15.12 -12.60
CA ASP A 145 3.45 14.29 -11.60
C ASP A 145 4.78 14.91 -11.18
N THR A 146 5.04 14.85 -9.87
CA THR A 146 6.18 15.52 -9.24
C THR A 146 7.07 14.51 -8.53
N VAL A 147 8.37 14.59 -8.82
CA VAL A 147 9.38 13.75 -8.18
C VAL A 147 10.23 14.59 -7.24
N PHE A 148 10.30 14.20 -5.97
CA PHE A 148 11.26 14.71 -5.00
C PHE A 148 12.33 13.64 -4.76
N ALA A 149 13.47 13.79 -5.45
CA ALA A 149 14.60 12.90 -5.28
C ALA A 149 15.58 13.45 -4.24
N SER A 150 16.04 12.61 -3.32
CA SER A 150 17.13 12.93 -2.39
C SER A 150 18.53 12.89 -3.04
N HIS A 151 18.58 12.54 -4.33
CA HIS A 151 19.78 12.38 -5.14
C HIS A 151 19.65 13.10 -6.48
N THR A 152 20.74 13.15 -7.27
CA THR A 152 20.65 13.67 -8.64
C THR A 152 19.78 12.75 -9.48
N TYR A 153 18.66 13.28 -9.98
CA TYR A 153 17.68 12.52 -10.75
C TYR A 153 17.42 13.19 -12.09
N THR A 154 17.22 12.36 -13.12
CA THR A 154 16.75 12.81 -14.43
C THR A 154 15.32 12.32 -14.59
N LEU A 155 14.39 13.24 -14.86
CA LEU A 155 13.00 12.89 -15.06
C LEU A 155 12.86 11.85 -16.18
N LEU A 156 12.12 10.78 -15.87
CA LEU A 156 11.71 9.78 -16.85
C LEU A 156 10.58 10.36 -17.72
N THR A 157 10.25 9.65 -18.80
CA THR A 157 9.08 9.99 -19.62
C THR A 157 7.82 10.04 -18.77
N ASN A 158 6.90 10.95 -19.12
CA ASN A 158 5.60 11.17 -18.47
C ASN A 158 5.65 11.83 -17.08
N PHE A 159 6.83 12.25 -16.59
CA PHE A 159 6.90 13.12 -15.41
C PHE A 159 7.12 14.57 -15.81
N GLU A 160 6.37 15.48 -15.21
CA GLU A 160 6.38 16.89 -15.57
C GLU A 160 7.26 17.75 -14.64
N ARG A 161 7.52 17.31 -13.40
CA ARG A 161 8.15 18.14 -12.37
C ARG A 161 9.20 17.39 -11.53
N LEU A 162 10.30 18.11 -11.26
CA LEU A 162 11.39 17.76 -10.34
C LEU A 162 11.58 18.89 -9.32
#